data_AF-A0A925MX36-F1
#
_entry.id   AF-A0A925MX36-F1
#
_cell.length_a   1.000
_cell.length_b   1.000
_cell.length_c   1.000
_cell.angle_alpha   90.00
_cell.angle_beta   90.00
_cell.angle_gamma   90.00
#
_symmetry.space_group_name_H-M   'P 1'
#
loop_
_entity.id
_entity.type
_entity.pdbx_description
1 polymer ?
#
loop_
_entity_poly.entity_id
_entity_poly.type
_entity_poly.pdbx_seq_one_letter_code
_entity_poly.pdbx_strand_id
1 'polypeptide(L)'
;EAALPLTHRDASSAVSFVAGQCKGLSEQDWSGLAGRGRTLVVYMGVATAADIAEKLIADGVSPATPVAVLERGTLPGSRAMRTLLADLGDLVARERVVSPAIIVVGEVVDRSNAEDRLRGFARVAEAAA
;
A
#
# COMPACT_ATOMS: atom_id res chain seq x y z
N GLU A 1 5.23 -2.71 -16.18
CA GLU A 1 4.24 -1.81 -15.54
C GLU A 1 3.33 -2.62 -14.64
N ALA A 2 2.89 -2.05 -13.51
CA ALA A 2 2.20 -2.76 -12.42
C ALA A 2 0.71 -3.10 -12.69
N ALA A 3 0.17 -2.71 -13.86
CA ALA A 3 -1.21 -2.94 -14.29
C ALA A 3 -2.24 -2.81 -13.13
N LEU A 4 -2.08 -1.77 -12.31
CA LEU A 4 -2.84 -1.58 -11.08
C LEU A 4 -4.00 -0.60 -11.38
N PRO A 5 -5.23 -1.09 -11.50
CA PRO A 5 -6.37 -0.20 -11.61
C PRO A 5 -6.59 0.51 -10.28
N LEU A 6 -7.05 1.77 -10.31
CA LEU A 6 -7.43 2.50 -9.10
C LEU A 6 -8.92 2.35 -8.79
N THR A 7 -9.73 1.91 -9.76
CA THR A 7 -11.14 1.55 -9.60
C THR A 7 -11.39 0.20 -10.23
N HIS A 8 -12.34 -0.54 -9.68
CA HIS A 8 -12.78 -1.82 -10.26
C HIS A 8 -14.19 -2.08 -9.77
N ARG A 9 -15.08 -2.50 -10.69
CA ARG A 9 -16.52 -2.64 -10.41
C ARG A 9 -16.86 -3.45 -9.15
N ASP A 10 -16.05 -4.47 -8.84
CA ASP A 10 -16.27 -5.37 -7.71
C ASP A 10 -15.39 -5.04 -6.48
N ALA A 11 -14.51 -4.05 -6.55
CA ALA A 11 -13.53 -3.76 -5.49
C ALA A 11 -13.47 -2.30 -5.04
N SER A 12 -13.65 -1.33 -5.95
CA SER A 12 -13.60 0.08 -5.60
C SER A 12 -14.38 0.95 -6.59
N SER A 13 -15.27 1.78 -6.05
CA SER A 13 -16.00 2.81 -6.81
C SER A 13 -15.52 4.23 -6.52
N ALA A 14 -14.53 4.40 -5.63
CA ALA A 14 -14.03 5.71 -5.21
C ALA A 14 -12.53 5.68 -4.96
N VAL A 15 -11.84 6.75 -5.35
CA VAL A 15 -10.39 6.91 -5.17
C VAL A 15 -10.12 8.20 -4.42
N SER A 16 -9.31 8.10 -3.37
CA SER A 16 -8.80 9.25 -2.60
C SER A 16 -7.30 9.37 -2.82
N PHE A 17 -6.85 10.58 -3.16
CA PHE A 17 -5.42 10.89 -3.30
C PHE A 17 -5.00 11.82 -2.17
N VAL A 18 -3.93 11.45 -1.48
CA VAL A 18 -3.43 12.20 -0.32
C VAL A 18 -1.92 12.26 -0.32
N ALA A 19 -1.38 13.20 0.43
CA ALA A 19 0.04 13.30 0.73
C ALA A 19 0.29 12.73 2.13
N GLY A 20 1.09 11.66 2.21
CA GLY A 20 1.56 11.06 3.46
C GLY A 20 2.57 11.93 4.22
N GLN A 21 2.91 13.10 3.67
CA GLN A 21 3.75 14.09 4.32
C GLN A 21 3.22 15.50 4.03
N CYS A 22 2.18 15.88 4.76
CA CYS A 22 1.75 17.27 4.96
C CYS A 22 1.79 17.57 6.46
N LYS A 23 1.84 18.86 6.85
CA LYS A 23 1.96 19.31 8.24
C LYS A 23 1.06 18.46 9.17
N GLY A 24 1.68 17.74 10.11
CA GLY A 24 1.02 16.90 11.12
C GLY A 24 0.21 15.72 10.57
N LEU A 25 0.84 14.58 10.30
CA LEU A 25 0.14 13.31 10.00
C LEU A 25 -0.96 12.97 11.03
N SER A 26 -0.70 13.29 12.30
CA SER A 26 -1.62 13.13 13.42
C SER A 26 -2.82 14.08 13.42
N GLU A 27 -2.74 15.20 12.68
CA GLU A 27 -3.81 16.20 12.60
C GLU A 27 -4.76 15.93 11.41
N GLN A 28 -4.38 15.04 10.48
CA GLN A 28 -5.24 14.63 9.38
C GLN A 28 -6.25 13.58 9.83
N ASP A 29 -7.51 13.80 9.46
CA ASP A 29 -8.56 12.81 9.57
C ASP A 29 -8.47 11.85 8.38
N TRP A 30 -8.04 10.61 8.64
CA TRP A 30 -7.95 9.55 7.64
C TRP A 30 -9.20 8.67 7.61
N SER A 31 -10.19 8.96 8.46
CA SER A 31 -11.41 8.17 8.55
C SER A 31 -12.17 8.18 7.22
N GLY A 32 -12.57 6.98 6.78
CA GLY A 32 -13.32 6.82 5.54
C GLY A 32 -12.53 7.02 4.24
N LEU A 33 -11.23 7.35 4.28
CA LEU A 33 -10.39 7.47 3.08
C LEU A 33 -10.02 6.11 2.48
N ALA A 34 -9.94 5.07 3.31
CA ALA A 34 -9.68 3.69 2.91
C ALA A 34 -10.73 2.74 3.51
N GLY A 35 -10.66 1.46 3.12
CA GLY A 35 -11.60 0.42 3.54
C GLY A 35 -12.48 -0.08 2.40
N ARG A 36 -13.55 -0.81 2.74
CA ARG A 36 -14.37 -1.53 1.76
C ARG A 36 -14.91 -0.61 0.66
N GLY A 37 -14.68 -0.98 -0.60
CA GLY A 37 -15.18 -0.26 -1.76
C GLY A 37 -14.44 1.04 -2.10
N ARG A 38 -13.30 1.32 -1.44
CA ARG A 38 -12.50 2.53 -1.65
C ARG A 38 -11.04 2.18 -1.91
N THR A 39 -10.37 3.03 -2.69
CA THR A 39 -8.93 2.95 -2.93
C THR A 39 -8.27 4.23 -2.44
N LEU A 40 -7.28 4.08 -1.57
CA LEU A 40 -6.47 5.19 -1.08
C LEU A 40 -5.12 5.17 -1.78
N VAL A 41 -4.73 6.30 -2.36
CA VAL A 41 -3.43 6.50 -3.00
C VAL A 41 -2.66 7.56 -2.24
N VAL A 42 -1.53 7.17 -1.67
CA VAL A 42 -0.67 8.01 -0.83
C VAL A 42 0.60 8.37 -1.59
N TYR A 43 0.77 9.66 -1.84
CA TYR A 43 2.01 10.27 -2.33
C TYR A 43 2.92 10.62 -1.16
N MET A 44 4.23 10.60 -1.38
CA MET A 44 5.23 11.03 -0.39
C MET A 44 5.11 10.29 0.95
N GLY A 45 4.59 9.05 0.95
CA GLY A 45 4.34 8.26 2.16
C GLY A 45 5.45 7.28 2.53
N VAL A 46 6.57 7.23 1.79
CA VAL A 46 7.62 6.21 2.02
C VAL A 46 8.25 6.36 3.40
N ALA A 47 8.61 7.58 3.80
CA ALA A 47 9.26 7.84 5.08
C ALA A 47 8.33 7.61 6.28
N THR A 48 7.01 7.69 6.04
CA THR A 48 5.96 7.63 7.06
C THR A 48 5.08 6.40 6.88
N ALA A 49 5.56 5.38 6.16
CA ALA A 49 4.76 4.24 5.75
C ALA A 49 4.24 3.40 6.93
N ALA A 50 5.06 3.28 7.99
CA ALA A 50 4.66 2.64 9.24
C ALA A 50 3.55 3.44 9.94
N ASP A 51 3.76 4.75 10.13
CA ASP A 51 2.77 5.64 10.76
C ASP A 51 1.43 5.66 10.02
N ILE A 52 1.47 5.66 8.68
CA ILE A 52 0.27 5.58 7.83
C ILE A 52 -0.47 4.27 8.06
N ALA A 53 0.24 3.14 8.10
CA ALA A 53 -0.38 1.83 8.35
C ALA A 53 -1.02 1.77 9.73
N GLU A 54 -0.31 2.19 10.76
CA GLU A 54 -0.81 2.24 12.13
C GLU A 54 -2.05 3.12 12.25
N LYS A 55 -2.03 4.33 11.65
CA LYS A 55 -3.18 5.24 11.68
C LYS A 55 -4.40 4.66 10.98
N LEU A 56 -4.23 4.09 9.78
CA LEU A 56 -5.34 3.48 9.04
C LEU A 56 -5.95 2.30 9.80
N ILE A 57 -5.12 1.47 10.43
CA ILE A 57 -5.58 0.35 11.26
C ILE A 57 -6.34 0.88 12.48
N ALA A 58 -5.81 1.90 13.16
CA ALA A 58 -6.48 2.54 14.29
C ALA A 58 -7.84 3.15 13.92
N ASP A 59 -7.98 3.65 12.69
CA ASP A 59 -9.24 4.18 12.15
C ASP A 59 -10.20 3.10 11.63
N GLY A 60 -9.87 1.82 11.82
CA GLY A 60 -10.74 0.67 11.54
C GLY A 60 -10.55 0.03 10.16
N VAL A 61 -9.50 0.38 9.42
CA VAL A 61 -9.12 -0.34 8.20
C VAL A 61 -8.53 -1.69 8.58
N SER A 62 -8.96 -2.77 7.91
CA SER A 62 -8.45 -4.12 8.20
C SER A 62 -6.92 -4.19 8.01
N PRO A 63 -6.16 -4.75 8.96
CA PRO A 63 -4.71 -4.98 8.79
C PRO A 63 -4.39 -5.89 7.59
N ALA A 64 -5.33 -6.74 7.19
CA ALA A 64 -5.23 -7.61 6.02
C ALA A 64 -5.61 -6.91 4.70
N THR A 65 -5.85 -5.60 4.72
CA THR A 65 -6.14 -4.85 3.48
C THR A 65 -4.92 -4.91 2.56
N PRO A 66 -5.08 -5.30 1.29
CA PRO A 66 -3.99 -5.33 0.34
C PRO A 66 -3.38 -3.95 0.08
N VAL A 67 -2.05 -3.90 -0.03
CA VAL A 67 -1.28 -2.69 -0.33
C VAL A 67 -0.28 -2.95 -1.43
N ALA A 68 -0.16 -2.02 -2.38
CA ALA A 68 0.90 -2.00 -3.38
C ALA A 68 1.81 -0.79 -3.17
N VAL A 69 3.12 -0.99 -3.30
CA VAL A 69 4.12 0.07 -3.33
C VAL A 69 4.73 0.10 -4.73
N LEU A 70 4.55 1.22 -5.42
CA LEU A 70 5.04 1.46 -6.78
C LEU A 70 6.18 2.45 -6.73
N GLU A 71 7.41 1.95 -6.84
CA GLU A 71 8.64 2.73 -6.86
C GLU A 71 9.05 3.05 -8.30
N ARG A 72 9.45 4.30 -8.54
CA ARG A 72 9.91 4.79 -9.85
C ARG A 72 8.95 4.41 -10.96
N GLY A 73 7.64 4.61 -10.73
CA GLY A 73 6.59 4.29 -11.69
C GLY A 73 6.89 4.88 -13.07
N THR A 74 6.64 4.09 -14.12
CA THR A 74 6.90 4.39 -15.55
C THR A 74 8.36 4.71 -15.93
N LEU A 75 9.30 4.70 -14.98
CA LEU A 75 10.72 4.94 -15.22
C LEU A 75 11.52 3.64 -15.32
N PRO A 76 12.71 3.66 -15.97
CA PRO A 76 13.64 2.55 -15.89
C PRO A 76 13.99 2.20 -14.44
N GLY A 77 13.97 0.90 -14.14
CA GLY A 77 14.15 0.39 -12.78
C GLY A 77 12.92 0.50 -11.88
N SER A 78 11.71 0.64 -12.46
CA SER A 78 10.46 0.60 -11.70
C SER A 78 10.31 -0.72 -10.93
N ARG A 79 9.88 -0.65 -9.68
CA ARG A 79 9.56 -1.81 -8.85
C ARG A 79 8.12 -1.72 -8.37
N ALA A 80 7.41 -2.84 -8.35
CA ALA A 80 6.05 -2.94 -7.87
C ALA A 80 5.97 -4.10 -6.89
N MET A 81 5.66 -3.79 -5.63
CA MET A 81 5.66 -4.75 -4.53
C MET A 81 4.27 -4.78 -3.89
N ARG A 82 3.75 -5.98 -3.62
CA ARG A 82 2.49 -6.17 -2.90
C ARG A 82 2.74 -6.68 -1.48
N THR A 83 1.94 -6.20 -0.55
CA THR A 83 1.98 -6.54 0.88
C THR A 83 0.59 -6.40 1.50
N LEU A 84 0.47 -6.71 2.79
CA LEU A 84 -0.70 -6.33 3.61
C LEU A 84 -0.43 -5.00 4.31
N LEU A 85 -1.50 -4.31 4.70
CA LEU A 85 -1.41 -3.05 5.44
C LEU A 85 -0.58 -3.19 6.72
N ALA A 86 -0.77 -4.29 7.46
CA ALA A 86 0.02 -4.61 8.66
C ALA A 86 1.54 -4.67 8.42
N ASP A 87 1.95 -5.09 7.21
CA ASP A 87 3.35 -5.37 6.88
C ASP A 87 4.00 -4.23 6.05
N LEU A 88 3.30 -3.11 5.87
CA LEU A 88 3.73 -2.03 4.98
C LEU A 88 5.07 -1.42 5.41
N GLY A 89 5.21 -1.08 6.69
CA GLY A 89 6.47 -0.53 7.23
C GLY A 89 7.65 -1.48 7.05
N ASP A 90 7.45 -2.75 7.39
CA ASP A 90 8.46 -3.80 7.26
C ASP A 90 8.86 -4.03 5.80
N LEU A 91 7.90 -4.00 4.87
CA LEU A 91 8.18 -4.10 3.45
C LEU A 91 9.05 -2.92 2.98
N VAL A 92 8.70 -1.68 3.34
CA VAL A 92 9.49 -0.50 2.95
C VAL A 92 10.94 -0.59 3.45
N ALA A 93 11.13 -0.99 4.71
CA ALA A 93 12.46 -1.12 5.31
C ALA A 93 13.28 -2.25 4.68
N ARG A 94 12.70 -3.45 4.56
CA ARG A 94 13.36 -4.64 4.01
C ARG A 94 13.74 -4.46 2.55
N GLU A 95 12.84 -3.90 1.76
CA GLU A 95 13.03 -3.70 0.32
C GLU A 95 13.82 -2.45 -0.03
N ARG A 96 14.20 -1.67 0.99
CA ARG A 96 14.90 -0.39 0.88
C ARG A 96 14.24 0.51 -0.16
N VAL A 97 12.91 0.63 -0.07
CA VAL A 97 12.15 1.45 -1.00
C VAL A 97 12.58 2.90 -0.83
N VAL A 98 12.89 3.56 -1.95
CA VAL A 98 13.24 4.97 -1.97
C VAL A 98 12.25 5.77 -2.81
N SER A 99 12.16 7.06 -2.51
CA SER A 99 11.40 7.99 -3.33
C SER A 99 12.03 8.14 -4.73
N PRO A 100 11.22 8.38 -5.78
CA PRO A 100 9.76 8.53 -5.74
C PRO A 100 9.03 7.18 -5.70
N ALA A 101 8.09 7.04 -4.78
CA ALA A 101 7.17 5.90 -4.74
C ALA A 101 5.77 6.32 -4.29
N ILE A 102 4.77 5.55 -4.73
CA ILE A 102 3.36 5.72 -4.38
C ILE A 102 2.89 4.46 -3.66
N ILE A 103 2.11 4.65 -2.60
CA ILE A 103 1.47 3.56 -1.85
C ILE A 103 -0.01 3.54 -2.21
N VAL A 104 -0.52 2.38 -2.61
CA VAL A 104 -1.93 2.18 -2.97
C VAL A 104 -2.53 1.16 -2.03
N VAL A 105 -3.58 1.53 -1.30
CA VAL A 105 -4.25 0.71 -0.29
C VAL A 105 -5.66 0.39 -0.77
N GLY A 106 -6.03 -0.89 -0.81
CA GLY A 106 -7.38 -1.36 -1.10
C GLY A 106 -7.43 -2.63 -1.97
N GLU A 107 -8.63 -3.19 -2.09
CA GLU A 107 -8.89 -4.47 -2.79
C GLU A 107 -8.50 -4.47 -4.27
N VAL A 108 -8.36 -3.29 -4.90
CA VAL A 108 -7.89 -3.16 -6.29
C VAL A 108 -6.46 -3.69 -6.49
N VAL A 109 -5.65 -3.76 -5.43
CA VAL A 109 -4.30 -4.33 -5.48
C VAL A 109 -4.33 -5.81 -5.87
N ASP A 110 -5.38 -6.54 -5.51
CA ASP A 110 -5.56 -7.95 -5.87
C ASP A 110 -5.95 -8.14 -7.33
N ARG A 111 -6.26 -7.04 -8.05
CA ARG A 111 -6.52 -7.00 -9.49
C ARG A 111 -5.29 -6.58 -10.29
N SER A 112 -4.16 -6.36 -9.63
CA SER A 112 -2.91 -5.94 -10.26
C SER A 112 -1.96 -7.10 -10.57
N ASN A 113 -0.93 -6.83 -11.37
CA ASN A 113 0.18 -7.76 -11.62
C ASN A 113 1.45 -7.43 -10.80
N ALA A 114 1.32 -6.59 -9.75
CA ALA A 114 2.43 -6.29 -8.84
C ALA A 114 2.98 -7.57 -8.19
N GLU A 115 4.27 -7.59 -7.87
CA GLU A 115 4.94 -8.78 -7.33
C GLU A 115 4.35 -9.17 -5.97
N ASP A 116 3.77 -10.38 -5.90
CA ASP A 116 3.19 -10.93 -4.68
C ASP A 116 4.30 -11.45 -3.75
N ARG A 117 4.70 -10.60 -2.79
CA ARG A 117 5.72 -10.95 -1.79
C ARG A 117 5.16 -11.82 -0.67
N LEU A 118 3.85 -11.83 -0.44
CA LEU A 118 3.20 -12.66 0.58
C LEU A 118 3.39 -14.15 0.26
N ARG A 119 3.28 -14.53 -1.02
CA ARG A 119 3.60 -15.90 -1.47
C ARG A 119 5.05 -16.29 -1.23
N GLY A 120 5.97 -15.32 -1.29
CA GLY A 120 7.37 -15.53 -0.94
C GLY A 120 7.53 -15.88 0.54
N PHE A 121 6.84 -15.16 1.42
CA PHE A 121 6.90 -15.43 2.87
C PHE A 121 6.22 -16.73 3.28
N ALA A 122 5.08 -17.08 2.68
CA ALA A 122 4.45 -18.38 2.91
C ALA A 122 5.41 -19.54 2.61
N ARG A 123 6.14 -19.46 1.48
CA ARG A 123 7.14 -20.48 1.11
C ARG A 123 8.35 -20.51 2.03
N VAL A 124 8.83 -19.35 2.51
CA VAL A 124 9.96 -19.28 3.45
C VAL A 124 9.55 -19.81 4.83
N ALA A 125 8.34 -19.51 5.29
CA ALA A 125 7.80 -20.04 6.54
C ALA A 125 7.55 -21.56 6.46
N GLU A 126 7.04 -22.06 5.34
CA GLU A 126 6.88 -23.50 5.08
C GLU A 126 8.23 -24.24 4.97
N ALA A 127 9.26 -23.61 4.41
CA ALA A 127 10.60 -24.20 4.29
C ALA A 127 11.41 -24.16 5.61
N ALA A 128 10.98 -23.36 6.59
CA ALA A 128 11.59 -23.25 7.91
C ALA A 128 10.87 -24.11 8.98
N ALA A 129 9.78 -24.79 8.62
CA ALA A 129 9.04 -25.74 9.44
C ALA A 129 9.41 -27.19 9.08
#